data_AF-A0A418WJF5-F1
#
_entry.id   AF-A0A418WJF5-F1
#
_cell.length_a   1.000
_cell.length_b   1.000
_cell.length_c   1.000
_cell.angle_alpha   90.00
_cell.angle_beta   90.00
_cell.angle_gamma   90.00
#
_symmetry.space_group_name_H-M   'P 1'
#
loop_
_entity.id
_entity.type
_entity.pdbx_description
1 polymer ?
#
loop_
_entity_poly.entity_id
_entity_poly.type
_entity_poly.pdbx_seq_one_letter_code
_entity_poly.pdbx_strand_id
1 'polypeptide(L)' 'MSVRFNVVLSDDLNREIDKAAAATETNKSEILRKALQLYLAARDGKLRGLKLGLVEPESEKMQTEIVGL' A
#
# COMPACT_ATOMS: atom_id res chain seq x y z
N MET A 1 2.68 17.50 13.93
CA MET A 1 2.86 16.62 15.10
C MET A 1 3.21 15.24 14.56
N SER A 2 4.35 14.65 14.96
CA SER A 2 4.71 13.28 14.56
C SER A 2 4.59 12.34 15.76
N VAL A 3 4.08 11.14 15.52
CA VAL A 3 3.94 10.08 16.53
C VAL A 3 4.92 8.97 16.17
N ARG A 4 5.63 8.43 17.17
CA ARG A 4 6.51 7.27 16.97
C ARG A 4 5.68 6.00 16.98
N PHE A 5 5.72 5.27 15.88
CA PHE A 5 5.10 3.97 15.73
C PHE A 5 6.20 2.91 15.57
N ASN A 6 6.17 1.88 16.41
CA ASN A 6 7.08 0.74 16.29
C ASN A 6 6.25 -0.49 15.89
N VAL A 7 6.71 -1.23 14.88
CA VAL A 7 6.02 -2.41 14.35
C VAL A 7 7.00 -3.56 14.23
N VAL A 8 6.53 -4.77 14.51
CA VAL A 8 7.28 -6.01 14.31
C VAL A 8 6.89 -6.57 12.95
N LEU A 9 7.87 -6.86 12.12
CA LEU A 9 7.70 -7.42 10.77
C LEU A 9 8.48 -8.74 10.69
N SER A 10 8.03 -9.65 9.83
CA SER A 10 8.87 -10.80 9.47
C SER A 10 10.11 -10.34 8.70
N ASP A 11 11.18 -11.12 8.76
CA ASP A 11 12.42 -10.82 8.04
C ASP A 11 12.19 -10.71 6.53
N ASP A 12 11.34 -11.57 5.98
CA ASP A 12 11.00 -11.57 4.55
C ASP A 12 10.29 -10.28 4.16
N LEU A 13 9.28 -9.86 4.92
CA LEU A 13 8.57 -8.61 4.65
C LEU A 13 9.50 -7.39 4.78
N ASN A 14 10.37 -7.40 5.80
CA ASN A 14 11.36 -6.34 5.97
C ASN A 14 12.30 -6.24 4.76
N ARG A 15 12.74 -7.37 4.20
CA ARG A 15 13.58 -7.41 2.98
C ARG A 15 12.84 -6.87 1.75
N GLU A 16 11.56 -7.20 1.57
CA GLU A 16 10.78 -6.67 0.45
C GLU A 16 10.56 -5.16 0.57
N ILE A 17 10.34 -4.65 1.79
CA ILE A 17 10.28 -3.20 2.03
C ILE A 17 11.63 -2.52 1.75
N ASP A 18 12.74 -3.14 2.14
CA ASP A 18 14.09 -2.64 1.83
C ASP A 18 14.32 -2.50 0.31
N LYS A 19 13.94 -3.52 -0.46
CA LYS A 19 14.01 -3.48 -1.94
C LYS A 19 13.15 -2.37 -2.52
N ALA A 20 11.91 -2.24 -2.06
CA ALA A 20 10.99 -1.19 -2.52
C ALA A 20 11.51 0.22 -2.19
N ALA A 21 12.08 0.39 -1.00
CA ALA A 21 12.68 1.66 -0.57
C ALA A 21 13.89 2.03 -1.45
N ALA A 22 14.77 1.06 -1.73
CA ALA A 22 15.93 1.25 -2.60
C ALA A 22 15.53 1.60 -4.05
N ALA A 23 14.53 0.90 -4.60
CA ALA A 23 14.06 1.12 -5.98
C ALA A 23 13.40 2.51 -6.18
N THR A 24 12.93 3.14 -5.11
CA THR A 24 12.23 4.43 -5.17
C THR A 24 13.00 5.56 -4.49
N GLU A 25 14.29 5.35 -4.22
CA GLU A 25 15.19 6.30 -3.53
C GLU A 25 14.56 6.91 -2.26
N THR A 26 13.87 6.08 -1.48
CA THR A 26 13.14 6.49 -0.27
C THR A 26 13.52 5.63 0.94
N ASN A 27 12.79 5.78 2.05
CA ASN A 27 13.03 5.03 3.28
C ASN A 27 11.79 4.23 3.73
N LYS A 28 12.00 3.27 4.63
CA LYS A 28 10.94 2.38 5.16
C LYS A 28 9.75 3.14 5.75
N SER A 29 10.02 4.24 6.45
CA SER A 29 8.98 5.05 7.09
C SER A 29 8.04 5.67 6.04
N GLU A 30 8.56 6.10 4.90
CA GLU A 30 7.74 6.59 3.79
C GLU A 30 6.94 5.48 3.11
N ILE A 31 7.56 4.31 2.89
CA ILE A 31 6.84 3.14 2.35
C ILE A 31 5.68 2.73 3.27
N LEU A 32 5.93 2.62 4.58
CA LEU A 32 4.90 2.29 5.56
C LEU A 32 3.80 3.35 5.63
N ARG A 33 4.15 4.65 5.54
CA ARG A 33 3.15 5.72 5.53
C ARG A 33 2.24 5.62 4.30
N LYS A 34 2.80 5.41 3.11
CA LYS A 34 2.03 5.25 1.86
C LYS A 34 1.14 4.00 1.93
N ALA A 35 1.67 2.89 2.46
CA ALA A 35 0.90 1.66 2.64
C ALA A 35 -0.31 1.86 3.56
N LEU A 36 -0.12 2.54 4.70
CA LEU A 36 -1.23 2.88 5.62
C LEU A 36 -2.26 3.81 4.97
N GLN A 37 -1.82 4.81 4.21
CA GLN A 37 -2.72 5.70 3.47
C GLN A 37 -3.55 4.95 2.43
N LEU A 38 -2.91 4.05 1.67
CA LEU A 38 -3.59 3.20 0.70
C LEU A 38 -4.63 2.30 1.37
N TYR A 39 -4.28 1.69 2.51
CA TYR A 39 -5.20 0.86 3.29
C TYR A 39 -6.44 1.65 3.74
N LEU A 40 -6.26 2.85 4.28
CA LEU A 40 -7.37 3.69 4.72
C LEU A 40 -8.27 4.10 3.54
N ALA A 41 -7.68 4.51 2.41
CA ALA A 41 -8.43 4.87 1.21
C ALA A 41 -9.23 3.68 0.66
N ALA A 42 -8.62 2.48 0.64
CA ALA A 42 -9.28 1.25 0.21
C ALA A 42 -10.46 0.88 1.12
N ARG A 43 -10.27 0.99 2.44
CA ARG A 43 -11.32 0.73 3.44
C ARG A 43 -12.50 1.68 3.27
N ASP A 44 -12.25 2.98 3.09
CA ASP A 44 -13.30 3.98 2.88
C ASP A 44 -14.03 3.76 1.55
N GLY A 45 -13.31 3.39 0.49
CA GLY A 45 -13.89 3.00 -0.79
C GLY A 45 -14.84 1.80 -0.65
N LYS A 46 -14.40 0.75 0.04
CA LYS A 46 -15.20 -0.45 0.31
C LYS A 46 -16.49 -0.15 1.09
N LEU A 47 -16.43 0.73 2.09
CA LEU A 47 -17.63 1.19 2.83
C LEU A 47 -18.64 1.92 1.95
N ARG A 48 -18.19 2.53 0.85
CA ARG A 48 -19.03 3.17 -0.17
C ARG A 48 -19.51 2.20 -1.26
N GLY A 49 -19.21 0.90 -1.13
CA GLY A 49 -19.54 -0.12 -2.14
C GLY A 49 -18.61 -0.13 -3.36
N LEU A 50 -17.47 0.56 -3.30
CA LEU A 50 -16.48 0.58 -4.38
C LEU A 50 -15.51 -0.60 -4.25
N LYS A 51 -14.95 -1.02 -5.38
CA LYS A 51 -13.89 -2.04 -5.48
C LYS A 51 -12.53 -1.37 -5.61
N LEU A 52 -11.49 -2.00 -5.04
CA LEU A 52 -10.11 -1.61 -5.30
C LEU A 52 -9.49 -2.59 -6.29
N GLY A 53 -8.78 -2.07 -7.28
CA GLY A 53 -8.11 -2.90 -8.27
C GLY A 53 -7.01 -2.16 -9.01
N LEU A 54 -6.25 -2.92 -9.78
CA LEU A 54 -5.31 -2.38 -10.76
C LEU A 54 -6.07 -2.13 -12.07
N VAL A 55 -5.85 -0.96 -12.67
CA VAL A 55 -6.49 -0.54 -13.90
C VAL A 55 -5.43 -0.44 -14.98
N GLU A 56 -5.71 -0.96 -16.17
CA GLU A 56 -4.85 -0.74 -17.33
C GLU A 56 -4.98 0.73 -17.78
N PRO A 57 -3.87 1.49 -17.86
CA PRO A 57 -3.94 2.93 -18.14
C PRO A 57 -4.63 3.30 -19.45
N GLU A 58 -4.46 2.48 -20.49
CA GLU A 58 -4.95 2.80 -21.84
C GLU A 58 -6.43 2.43 -22.04
N SER A 59 -6.86 1.30 -21.47
CA SER A 59 -8.23 0.80 -21.66
C SER A 59 -9.19 1.20 -20.55
N GLU A 60 -8.66 1.73 -19.44
CA GLU A 60 -9.37 2.02 -18.19
C GLU A 60 -10.13 0.80 -17.60
N LYS A 61 -9.82 -0.41 -18.09
CA LYS A 61 -10.44 -1.63 -17.57
C LYS A 61 -9.72 -2.07 -16.31
N MET A 62 -10.52 -2.49 -15.32
CA MET A 62 -10.01 -3.15 -14.13
C MET A 62 -9.43 -4.51 -14.54
N GLN A 63 -8.13 -4.65 -14.41
CA GLN A 63 -7.39 -5.86 -14.74
C GLN A 63 -7.49 -6.89 -13.62
N THR A 64 -7.47 -6.43 -12.37
CA THR A 64 -7.52 -7.30 -11.20
C THR A 64 -8.13 -6.56 -10.02
N GLU A 65 -9.07 -7.20 -9.34
CA GLU A 65 -9.61 -6.75 -8.06
C GLU A 65 -8.70 -7.25 -6.92
N ILE A 66 -8.33 -6.35 -6.02
CA ILE A 66 -7.59 -6.69 -4.80
C ILE A 66 -8.63 -7.09 -3.74
N VAL A 67 -8.76 -8.39 -3.51
CA VAL A 67 -9.69 -8.95 -2.52
C VAL A 67 -8.99 -9.07 -1.16
N GLY A 68 -9.67 -8.66 -0.09
CA GLY A 68 -9.22 -8.90 1.29
C GLY A 68 -8.37 -7.80 1.93
N LEU A 69 -8.39 -6.58 1.38
CA LEU A 69 -7.98 -5.39 2.13
C LEU A 69 -8.94 -5.10 3.30
#